data_AF-A0A3C0IP40-F1
#
_entry.id   AF-A0A3C0IP40-F1
#
_cell.length_a   1.000
_cell.length_b   1.000
_cell.length_c   1.000
_cell.angle_alpha   90.00
_cell.angle_beta   90.00
_cell.angle_gamma   90.00
#
_symmetry.space_group_name_H-M   'P 1'
#
loop_
_entity.id
_entity.type
_entity.pdbx_description
1 polymer ?
#
loop_
_entity_poly.entity_id
_entity_poly.type
_entity_poly.pdbx_seq_one_letter_code
_entity_poly.pdbx_strand_id
1 'polypeptide(L)'
;NGNVYIGDATANQSTGESNTYVGTFSGFQTGTGSYNVMLGRGAGARNADSSNTFLGEYAAGNATGLKNVIAIGRGVAANSTGGLSNVFIGNYSAPTWTGNWNTLIGANTATLMKAGASNVIIGQSVANVQDSGYRNVYIGNNIATSQRRGNNSIMIGFQAGANDTTIGNALFIGYQAGRNNLGGILNSFVGYQAGFSNTQGFRNTFVGLQTGLNNTTGSWNTFLGIQAGVNAKTGNYNTYVGNLAAIADTSGNNNTIIGSRAGFSGRSYTAVTIVGDSANVSTVNAVNASAIGHHALAECDSCLVLGSVAGKNNAIGNVNVGVGTTNPQARLDVGGNVKLGAAGTAINALIKHTANINIPSLAANVGTTIDVPVTNAITGAVVHVTIDADVNDVVVANARVSTNGTVRIRLVNAGTSSFSATSVTVQIAVIQ
;
A
#
# COMPACT_ATOMS: atom_id res chain seq x y z
N ASN A 1 47.86 -39.72 18.25
CA ASN A 1 46.69 -38.91 18.66
C ASN A 1 46.69 -37.49 18.07
N GLY A 2 47.75 -36.99 17.40
CA GLY A 2 47.66 -35.76 16.59
C GLY A 2 47.47 -34.43 17.34
N ASN A 3 47.70 -34.41 18.66
CA ASN A 3 47.46 -33.24 19.51
C ASN A 3 48.68 -32.29 19.55
N VAL A 4 48.43 -30.98 19.65
CA VAL A 4 49.43 -29.92 19.85
C VAL A 4 49.01 -29.06 21.03
N TYR A 5 49.81 -29.04 22.11
CA TYR A 5 49.52 -28.28 23.33
C TYR A 5 50.69 -27.37 23.71
N ILE A 6 50.43 -26.07 23.85
CA ILE A 6 51.46 -25.06 24.17
C ILE A 6 50.92 -24.09 25.22
N GLY A 7 51.50 -24.08 26.42
CA GLY A 7 51.15 -23.11 27.47
C GLY A 7 51.02 -23.74 28.86
N ASP A 8 50.87 -22.89 29.86
CA ASP A 8 50.69 -23.30 31.25
C ASP A 8 49.28 -23.86 31.50
N ALA A 9 49.20 -25.00 32.20
CA ALA A 9 47.94 -25.71 32.46
C ALA A 9 47.07 -25.91 31.19
N THR A 10 47.66 -26.02 30.01
CA THR A 10 46.95 -26.32 28.76
C THR A 10 46.58 -27.81 28.72
N ALA A 11 45.41 -28.15 28.19
CA ALA A 11 44.98 -29.54 27.97
C ALA A 11 44.91 -30.45 29.22
N ASN A 12 44.78 -29.89 30.42
CA ASN A 12 44.62 -30.72 31.63
C ASN A 12 43.33 -31.56 31.47
N GLN A 13 43.36 -32.83 31.88
CA GLN A 13 42.22 -33.76 31.71
C GLN A 13 41.70 -33.93 30.27
N SER A 14 42.49 -33.62 29.24
CA SER A 14 42.13 -33.85 27.84
C SER A 14 42.53 -35.27 27.41
N THR A 15 41.58 -36.05 26.93
CA THR A 15 41.76 -37.45 26.46
C THR A 15 41.37 -37.64 25.00
N GLY A 16 40.87 -36.60 24.32
CA GLY A 16 40.54 -36.65 22.89
C GLY A 16 41.74 -36.51 21.95
N GLU A 17 41.45 -36.55 20.65
CA GLU A 17 42.46 -36.60 19.59
C GLU A 17 42.34 -35.42 18.60
N SER A 18 43.43 -35.15 17.88
CA SER A 18 43.54 -34.12 16.84
C SER A 18 43.19 -32.70 17.32
N ASN A 19 43.59 -32.35 18.54
CA ASN A 19 43.33 -31.06 19.18
C ASN A 19 44.55 -30.13 19.09
N THR A 20 44.35 -28.84 18.85
CA THR A 20 45.41 -27.81 18.89
C THR A 20 45.07 -26.75 19.94
N TYR A 21 45.74 -26.79 21.10
CA TYR A 21 45.52 -25.85 22.21
C TYR A 21 46.75 -24.99 22.47
N VAL A 22 46.57 -23.67 22.54
CA VAL A 22 47.66 -22.71 22.74
C VAL A 22 47.23 -21.60 23.70
N GLY A 23 47.94 -21.44 24.81
CA GLY A 23 47.70 -20.42 25.83
C GLY A 23 47.36 -20.99 27.21
N THR A 24 47.55 -20.17 28.24
CA THR A 24 47.33 -20.57 29.64
C THR A 24 45.89 -21.00 29.89
N PHE A 25 45.68 -22.18 30.48
CA PHE A 25 44.36 -22.81 30.70
C PHE A 25 43.53 -23.07 29.42
N SER A 26 44.14 -23.02 28.23
CA SER A 26 43.42 -23.39 27.00
C SER A 26 43.10 -24.89 27.03
N GLY A 27 41.82 -25.23 26.86
CA GLY A 27 41.34 -26.61 26.94
C GLY A 27 41.63 -27.33 28.27
N PHE A 28 41.56 -26.64 29.41
CA PHE A 28 41.94 -27.18 30.74
C PHE A 28 41.09 -28.36 31.26
N GLN A 29 39.87 -28.59 30.80
CA GLN A 29 38.96 -29.65 31.25
C GLN A 29 38.10 -30.13 30.08
N THR A 30 38.71 -30.52 28.97
CA THR A 30 37.97 -30.88 27.73
C THR A 30 37.59 -32.35 27.63
N GLY A 31 37.95 -33.21 28.59
CA GLY A 31 37.59 -34.63 28.55
C GLY A 31 37.89 -35.28 27.19
N THR A 32 36.87 -35.94 26.61
CA THR A 32 36.98 -36.74 25.38
C THR A 32 36.85 -35.95 24.06
N GLY A 33 36.69 -34.63 24.10
CA GLY A 33 36.50 -33.79 22.91
C GLY A 33 37.67 -33.87 21.93
N SER A 34 37.37 -34.05 20.64
CA SER A 34 38.35 -34.22 19.57
C SER A 34 38.18 -33.18 18.45
N TYR A 35 39.20 -32.98 17.62
CA TYR A 35 39.18 -32.04 16.48
C TYR A 35 38.93 -30.58 16.87
N ASN A 36 39.42 -30.16 18.04
CA ASN A 36 39.24 -28.80 18.55
C ASN A 36 40.47 -27.93 18.30
N VAL A 37 40.27 -26.67 17.97
CA VAL A 37 41.30 -25.61 17.97
C VAL A 37 40.96 -24.62 19.07
N MET A 38 41.85 -24.43 20.04
CA MET A 38 41.66 -23.49 21.14
C MET A 38 42.92 -22.61 21.27
N LEU A 39 42.81 -21.31 21.02
CA LEU A 39 43.94 -20.39 21.08
C LEU A 39 43.57 -19.16 21.90
N GLY A 40 44.29 -18.93 23.00
CA GLY A 40 44.09 -17.83 23.93
C GLY A 40 43.96 -18.28 25.38
N ARG A 41 44.20 -17.36 26.31
CA ARG A 41 44.07 -17.60 27.75
C ARG A 41 42.65 -18.04 28.09
N GLY A 42 42.51 -19.25 28.65
CA GLY A 42 41.23 -19.83 29.07
C GLY A 42 40.26 -20.15 27.93
N ALA A 43 40.72 -20.21 26.67
CA ALA A 43 39.86 -20.57 25.54
C ALA A 43 39.40 -22.03 25.67
N GLY A 44 38.08 -22.26 25.60
CA GLY A 44 37.46 -23.59 25.67
C GLY A 44 37.73 -24.38 26.96
N ALA A 45 38.09 -23.71 28.05
CA ALA A 45 38.66 -24.36 29.24
C ALA A 45 37.78 -25.46 29.85
N ARG A 46 36.45 -25.44 29.66
CA ARG A 46 35.50 -26.45 30.18
C ARG A 46 34.71 -27.20 29.11
N ASN A 47 35.03 -27.00 27.83
CA ASN A 47 34.23 -27.58 26.76
C ASN A 47 34.71 -29.01 26.44
N ALA A 48 33.85 -30.00 26.69
CA ALA A 48 34.19 -31.42 26.50
C ALA A 48 33.78 -32.00 25.13
N ASP A 49 33.34 -31.14 24.22
CA ASP A 49 32.75 -31.51 22.94
C ASP A 49 33.77 -31.39 21.80
N SER A 50 33.36 -31.78 20.59
CA SER A 50 34.25 -31.93 19.44
C SER A 50 33.99 -30.92 18.31
N SER A 51 34.99 -30.76 17.45
CA SER A 51 34.94 -29.98 16.20
C SER A 51 34.76 -28.47 16.41
N ASN A 52 35.29 -27.92 17.50
CA ASN A 52 35.17 -26.50 17.83
C ASN A 52 36.41 -25.69 17.45
N THR A 53 36.24 -24.43 17.11
CA THR A 53 37.32 -23.46 16.90
C THR A 53 37.11 -22.26 17.80
N PHE A 54 37.89 -22.16 18.88
CA PHE A 54 37.85 -21.10 19.88
C PHE A 54 39.13 -20.27 19.84
N LEU A 55 39.00 -18.97 19.59
CA LEU A 55 40.13 -18.04 19.47
C LEU A 55 39.86 -16.77 20.28
N GLY A 56 40.72 -16.45 21.23
CA GLY A 56 40.66 -15.24 22.04
C GLY A 56 40.62 -15.50 23.54
N GLU A 57 40.84 -14.45 24.32
CA GLU A 57 40.80 -14.51 25.78
C GLU A 57 39.40 -14.94 26.26
N TYR A 58 39.32 -16.07 26.98
CA TYR A 58 38.09 -16.67 27.49
C TYR A 58 37.00 -16.96 26.43
N ALA A 59 37.37 -17.14 25.16
CA ALA A 59 36.45 -17.62 24.15
C ALA A 59 35.91 -19.01 24.54
N ALA A 60 34.59 -19.10 24.75
CA ALA A 60 33.92 -20.30 25.25
C ALA A 60 34.53 -20.88 26.55
N GLY A 61 35.11 -20.04 27.42
CA GLY A 61 35.97 -20.51 28.53
C GLY A 61 35.27 -21.42 29.55
N ASN A 62 34.07 -21.05 30.00
CA ASN A 62 33.24 -21.88 30.88
C ASN A 62 32.14 -22.62 30.11
N ALA A 63 32.19 -22.65 28.78
CA ALA A 63 31.12 -23.20 27.99
C ALA A 63 31.12 -24.73 28.00
N THR A 64 29.93 -25.32 28.04
CA THR A 64 29.70 -26.78 27.94
C THR A 64 28.67 -27.06 26.84
N GLY A 65 28.69 -28.25 26.22
CA GLY A 65 27.68 -28.63 25.23
C GLY A 65 27.79 -27.95 23.86
N LEU A 66 28.90 -27.27 23.56
CA LEU A 66 29.13 -26.62 22.25
C LEU A 66 29.77 -27.60 21.28
N LYS A 67 29.12 -27.89 20.15
CA LYS A 67 29.64 -28.81 19.12
C LYS A 67 29.63 -28.14 17.75
N ASN A 68 30.70 -28.30 16.97
CA ASN A 68 30.83 -27.65 15.66
C ASN A 68 30.67 -26.12 15.75
N VAL A 69 31.26 -25.49 16.78
CA VAL A 69 31.12 -24.05 17.02
C VAL A 69 32.41 -23.31 16.68
N ILE A 70 32.27 -22.19 15.96
CA ILE A 70 33.33 -21.19 15.80
C ILE A 70 33.08 -20.07 16.81
N ALA A 71 34.00 -19.81 17.72
CA ALA A 71 33.92 -18.72 18.70
C ALA A 71 35.22 -17.89 18.69
N ILE A 72 35.19 -16.71 18.09
CA ILE A 72 36.37 -15.86 17.88
C ILE A 72 36.18 -14.49 18.54
N GLY A 73 37.04 -14.13 19.47
CA GLY A 73 37.07 -12.86 20.17
C GLY A 73 37.06 -13.01 21.69
N ARG A 74 37.22 -11.89 22.40
CA ARG A 74 37.30 -11.89 23.86
C ARG A 74 35.93 -12.15 24.49
N GLY A 75 35.84 -13.15 25.36
CA GLY A 75 34.66 -13.48 26.17
C GLY A 75 33.42 -13.91 25.37
N VAL A 76 33.60 -14.28 24.10
CA VAL A 76 32.53 -14.81 23.25
C VAL A 76 32.06 -16.17 23.77
N ALA A 77 30.76 -16.43 23.79
CA ALA A 77 30.17 -17.69 24.23
C ALA A 77 30.56 -18.16 25.65
N ALA A 78 31.10 -17.27 26.50
CA ALA A 78 31.90 -17.66 27.66
C ALA A 78 31.22 -18.62 28.65
N ASN A 79 29.91 -18.53 28.85
CA ASN A 79 29.12 -19.38 29.76
C ASN A 79 27.97 -20.10 29.03
N SER A 80 28.14 -20.40 27.75
CA SER A 80 27.11 -21.11 26.96
C SER A 80 27.04 -22.59 27.36
N THR A 81 25.85 -23.14 27.58
CA THR A 81 25.66 -24.51 28.08
C THR A 81 25.07 -25.47 27.03
N GLY A 82 25.04 -25.04 25.77
CA GLY A 82 24.63 -25.84 24.62
C GLY A 82 24.77 -25.06 23.32
N GLY A 83 24.91 -25.77 22.20
CA GLY A 83 24.84 -25.14 20.88
C GLY A 83 25.55 -25.93 19.81
N LEU A 84 24.81 -26.28 18.76
CA LEU A 84 25.31 -27.00 17.60
C LEU A 84 25.46 -26.05 16.40
N SER A 85 26.61 -26.13 15.72
CA SER A 85 26.81 -25.47 14.42
C SER A 85 26.58 -23.95 14.44
N ASN A 86 27.16 -23.28 15.44
CA ASN A 86 27.07 -21.81 15.56
C ASN A 86 28.38 -21.14 15.15
N VAL A 87 28.28 -19.91 14.64
CA VAL A 87 29.39 -19.00 14.39
C VAL A 87 29.22 -17.78 15.29
N PHE A 88 30.15 -17.54 16.19
CA PHE A 88 30.19 -16.40 17.09
C PHE A 88 31.52 -15.66 16.89
N ILE A 89 31.47 -14.42 16.44
CA ILE A 89 32.67 -13.61 16.18
C ILE A 89 32.48 -12.24 16.82
N GLY A 90 33.44 -11.75 17.58
CA GLY A 90 33.42 -10.43 18.20
C GLY A 90 33.62 -10.45 19.72
N ASN A 91 33.44 -9.30 20.36
CA ASN A 91 33.68 -9.15 21.80
C ASN A 91 32.38 -9.34 22.59
N TYR A 92 32.40 -10.25 23.58
CA TYR A 92 31.27 -10.59 24.45
C TYR A 92 29.97 -10.91 23.70
N SER A 93 30.09 -11.52 22.52
CA SER A 93 28.93 -12.03 21.77
C SER A 93 28.40 -13.32 22.41
N ALA A 94 27.08 -13.43 22.56
CA ALA A 94 26.37 -14.60 23.06
C ALA A 94 26.95 -15.24 24.35
N PRO A 95 27.17 -14.48 25.44
CA PRO A 95 27.85 -14.98 26.63
C PRO A 95 27.12 -16.13 27.34
N THR A 96 25.80 -16.29 27.14
CA THR A 96 24.97 -17.36 27.71
C THR A 96 24.04 -17.94 26.64
N TRP A 97 24.56 -18.79 25.75
CA TRP A 97 23.82 -19.36 24.62
C TRP A 97 23.47 -20.84 24.82
N THR A 98 22.32 -21.27 24.28
CA THR A 98 21.92 -22.70 24.21
C THR A 98 21.38 -23.14 22.85
N GLY A 99 21.27 -22.23 21.88
CA GLY A 99 20.60 -22.46 20.60
C GLY A 99 21.52 -22.94 19.46
N ASN A 100 20.94 -23.32 18.31
CA ASN A 100 21.63 -24.02 17.22
C ASN A 100 21.56 -23.29 15.87
N TRP A 101 22.55 -23.49 15.00
CA TRP A 101 22.58 -22.98 13.62
C TRP A 101 22.52 -21.45 13.51
N ASN A 102 23.23 -20.72 14.36
CA ASN A 102 23.22 -19.26 14.36
C ASN A 102 24.55 -18.67 13.89
N THR A 103 24.49 -17.50 13.27
CA THR A 103 25.66 -16.67 12.92
C THR A 103 25.55 -15.34 13.64
N LEU A 104 26.42 -15.07 14.61
CA LEU A 104 26.48 -13.83 15.38
C LEU A 104 27.84 -13.20 15.18
N ILE A 105 27.89 -12.00 14.60
CA ILE A 105 29.12 -11.28 14.30
C ILE A 105 29.04 -9.85 14.83
N GLY A 106 29.91 -9.50 15.76
CA GLY A 106 30.11 -8.16 16.28
C GLY A 106 30.12 -8.09 17.81
N ALA A 107 30.07 -6.87 18.35
CA ALA A 107 30.30 -6.63 19.77
C ALA A 107 28.99 -6.59 20.55
N ASN A 108 28.95 -7.27 21.70
CA ASN A 108 27.79 -7.32 22.59
C ASN A 108 26.50 -7.72 21.85
N THR A 109 26.59 -8.63 20.88
CA THR A 109 25.40 -9.19 20.22
C THR A 109 24.81 -10.30 21.08
N ALA A 110 23.48 -10.29 21.21
CA ALA A 110 22.71 -11.33 21.85
C ALA A 110 23.14 -11.62 23.30
N THR A 111 23.47 -10.57 24.07
CA THR A 111 24.03 -10.71 25.43
C THR A 111 23.10 -11.38 26.42
N LEU A 112 21.78 -11.38 26.16
CA LEU A 112 20.76 -11.96 27.03
C LEU A 112 19.88 -13.01 26.34
N MET A 113 20.11 -13.34 25.06
CA MET A 113 19.31 -14.36 24.35
C MET A 113 19.73 -15.77 24.77
N LYS A 114 18.76 -16.59 25.21
CA LYS A 114 19.07 -17.90 25.80
C LYS A 114 19.01 -19.07 24.81
N ALA A 115 18.13 -19.09 23.80
CA ALA A 115 17.87 -20.32 23.03
C ALA A 115 17.37 -20.11 21.58
N GLY A 116 17.97 -19.19 20.82
CA GLY A 116 17.57 -18.94 19.43
C GLY A 116 18.13 -19.94 18.41
N ALA A 117 17.41 -20.24 17.33
CA ALA A 117 17.89 -21.12 16.27
C ALA A 117 17.78 -20.53 14.85
N SER A 118 18.74 -20.84 13.97
CA SER A 118 18.72 -20.37 12.58
C SER A 118 18.72 -18.84 12.42
N ASN A 119 19.39 -18.10 13.32
CA ASN A 119 19.45 -16.64 13.24
C ASN A 119 20.76 -16.14 12.61
N VAL A 120 20.68 -15.03 11.88
CA VAL A 120 21.83 -14.21 11.45
C VAL A 120 21.76 -12.88 12.20
N ILE A 121 22.77 -12.58 13.00
CA ILE A 121 22.86 -11.36 13.80
C ILE A 121 24.22 -10.72 13.55
N ILE A 122 24.26 -9.52 12.98
CA ILE A 122 25.50 -8.83 12.63
C ILE A 122 25.45 -7.38 13.11
N GLY A 123 26.46 -6.97 13.86
CA GLY A 123 26.69 -5.59 14.28
C GLY A 123 26.88 -5.43 15.79
N GLN A 124 26.38 -4.35 16.38
CA GLN A 124 26.67 -4.02 17.79
C GLN A 124 25.39 -3.86 18.59
N SER A 125 25.37 -4.46 19.78
CA SER A 125 24.23 -4.36 20.71
C SER A 125 22.90 -4.79 20.08
N VAL A 126 22.94 -5.87 19.30
CA VAL A 126 21.76 -6.42 18.61
C VAL A 126 21.13 -7.52 19.46
N ALA A 127 19.81 -7.49 19.59
CA ALA A 127 19.00 -8.52 20.24
C ALA A 127 19.39 -8.82 21.71
N ASN A 128 19.53 -7.79 22.54
CA ASN A 128 20.01 -7.92 23.93
C ASN A 128 18.93 -8.32 24.96
N VAL A 129 18.02 -9.26 24.66
CA VAL A 129 16.87 -9.56 25.54
C VAL A 129 16.54 -11.06 25.63
N GLN A 130 15.78 -11.46 26.66
CA GLN A 130 15.79 -12.73 27.41
C GLN A 130 15.24 -14.04 26.76
N ASP A 131 14.85 -14.10 25.49
CA ASP A 131 14.01 -15.23 25.00
C ASP A 131 14.43 -15.85 23.65
N SER A 132 13.82 -16.98 23.29
CA SER A 132 14.09 -17.82 22.11
C SER A 132 13.44 -17.28 20.83
N GLY A 133 14.25 -16.72 19.92
CA GLY A 133 13.84 -16.36 18.56
C GLY A 133 14.44 -17.29 17.52
N TYR A 134 13.70 -17.65 16.47
CA TYR A 134 14.21 -18.46 15.37
C TYR A 134 14.01 -17.84 13.99
N ARG A 135 14.94 -18.13 13.06
CA ARG A 135 14.89 -17.73 11.64
C ARG A 135 14.84 -16.22 11.43
N ASN A 136 15.60 -15.47 12.22
CA ASN A 136 15.68 -14.01 12.09
C ASN A 136 16.97 -13.56 11.40
N VAL A 137 16.92 -12.43 10.68
CA VAL A 137 18.09 -11.76 10.08
C VAL A 137 18.16 -10.34 10.62
N TYR A 138 19.09 -10.07 11.53
CA TYR A 138 19.30 -8.76 12.14
C TYR A 138 20.69 -8.23 11.77
N ILE A 139 20.76 -7.09 11.08
CA ILE A 139 22.02 -6.51 10.60
C ILE A 139 22.04 -5.00 10.88
N GLY A 140 22.86 -4.55 11.83
CA GLY A 140 22.98 -3.14 12.20
C GLY A 140 23.36 -2.91 13.65
N ASN A 141 22.97 -1.75 14.19
CA ASN A 141 23.30 -1.36 15.56
C ASN A 141 22.02 -1.05 16.35
N ASN A 142 21.97 -1.52 17.60
CA ASN A 142 20.84 -1.33 18.51
C ASN A 142 19.49 -1.80 17.91
N ILE A 143 19.52 -2.93 17.20
CA ILE A 143 18.32 -3.59 16.70
C ILE A 143 17.75 -4.47 17.81
N ALA A 144 16.42 -4.54 17.91
CA ALA A 144 15.75 -5.50 18.79
C ALA A 144 16.17 -5.42 20.28
N THR A 145 16.39 -4.21 20.82
CA THR A 145 16.89 -4.01 22.19
C THR A 145 15.84 -4.21 23.30
N SER A 146 14.56 -4.32 22.95
CA SER A 146 13.46 -4.54 23.90
C SER A 146 12.66 -5.83 23.64
N GLN A 147 13.16 -6.70 22.76
CA GLN A 147 12.41 -7.83 22.22
C GLN A 147 12.14 -8.95 23.21
N ARG A 148 10.88 -9.35 23.36
CA ARG A 148 10.54 -10.45 24.26
C ARG A 148 10.37 -11.77 23.52
N ARG A 149 9.81 -11.82 22.30
CA ARG A 149 9.68 -13.06 21.49
C ARG A 149 9.52 -12.68 20.02
N GLY A 150 10.29 -13.28 19.11
CA GLY A 150 10.03 -13.09 17.69
C GLY A 150 10.77 -13.99 16.72
N ASN A 151 10.07 -14.36 15.66
CA ASN A 151 10.49 -15.34 14.66
C ASN A 151 10.23 -14.84 13.24
N ASN A 152 10.99 -15.36 12.28
CA ASN A 152 10.86 -15.12 10.85
C ASN A 152 10.92 -13.64 10.45
N SER A 153 11.78 -12.86 11.10
CA SER A 153 11.86 -11.41 10.87
C SER A 153 13.19 -10.97 10.30
N ILE A 154 13.14 -9.96 9.44
CA ILE A 154 14.31 -9.31 8.84
C ILE A 154 14.36 -7.87 9.34
N MET A 155 15.44 -7.49 10.01
CA MET A 155 15.69 -6.13 10.50
C MET A 155 17.07 -5.67 10.09
N ILE A 156 17.15 -4.61 9.29
CA ILE A 156 18.42 -4.12 8.76
C ILE A 156 18.47 -2.59 8.90
N GLY A 157 19.47 -2.09 9.60
CA GLY A 157 19.69 -0.65 9.81
C GLY A 157 19.84 -0.24 11.27
N PHE A 158 20.30 0.98 11.50
CA PHE A 158 20.45 1.52 12.85
C PHE A 158 19.07 1.67 13.51
N GLN A 159 18.89 1.03 14.67
CA GLN A 159 17.66 1.08 15.48
C GLN A 159 16.38 0.62 14.76
N ALA A 160 16.49 -0.20 13.71
CA ALA A 160 15.33 -0.89 13.14
C ALA A 160 14.70 -1.80 14.21
N GLY A 161 13.38 -1.66 14.45
CA GLY A 161 12.65 -2.43 15.46
C GLY A 161 13.21 -2.37 16.90
N ALA A 162 13.91 -1.30 17.27
CA ALA A 162 14.64 -1.23 18.55
C ALA A 162 13.76 -1.42 19.79
N ASN A 163 12.59 -0.77 19.80
CA ASN A 163 11.65 -0.78 20.94
C ASN A 163 10.47 -1.73 20.72
N ASP A 164 10.49 -2.55 19.67
CA ASP A 164 9.42 -3.50 19.42
C ASP A 164 9.42 -4.59 20.52
N THR A 165 8.24 -5.04 20.94
CA THR A 165 8.07 -5.98 22.07
C THR A 165 7.42 -7.30 21.69
N THR A 166 6.89 -7.45 20.48
CA THR A 166 6.17 -8.64 20.00
C THR A 166 6.41 -8.86 18.50
N ILE A 167 7.67 -8.96 18.08
CA ILE A 167 8.00 -9.23 16.68
C ILE A 167 7.40 -10.58 16.25
N GLY A 168 6.76 -10.61 15.09
CA GLY A 168 6.47 -11.85 14.38
C GLY A 168 6.26 -11.56 12.90
N ASN A 169 7.10 -12.17 12.05
CA ASN A 169 7.03 -12.01 10.58
C ASN A 169 7.11 -10.54 10.13
N ALA A 170 8.10 -9.79 10.63
CA ALA A 170 8.31 -8.38 10.30
C ALA A 170 9.48 -8.18 9.33
N LEU A 171 9.35 -7.24 8.39
CA LEU A 171 10.41 -6.81 7.47
C LEU A 171 10.70 -5.33 7.69
N PHE A 172 11.72 -4.99 8.48
CA PHE A 172 12.13 -3.59 8.76
C PHE A 172 13.50 -3.30 8.17
N ILE A 173 13.57 -2.46 7.13
CA ILE A 173 14.83 -2.12 6.47
C ILE A 173 14.97 -0.60 6.39
N GLY A 174 15.98 -0.04 7.03
CA GLY A 174 16.27 1.39 7.03
C GLY A 174 16.56 1.94 8.42
N TYR A 175 17.10 3.16 8.48
CA TYR A 175 17.31 3.88 9.73
C TYR A 175 15.97 4.05 10.47
N GLN A 176 15.88 3.48 11.67
CA GLN A 176 14.71 3.56 12.55
C GLN A 176 13.38 3.08 11.94
N ALA A 177 13.43 2.21 10.91
CA ALA A 177 12.22 1.56 10.40
C ALA A 177 11.54 0.74 11.51
N GLY A 178 10.24 0.96 11.71
CA GLY A 178 9.46 0.26 12.74
C GLY A 178 9.95 0.44 14.18
N ARG A 179 10.71 1.50 14.48
CA ARG A 179 11.41 1.64 15.77
C ARG A 179 10.52 1.40 16.99
N ASN A 180 9.31 1.95 17.00
CA ASN A 180 8.39 1.88 18.14
C ASN A 180 7.25 0.87 17.98
N ASN A 181 7.40 -0.19 17.17
CA ASN A 181 6.40 -1.24 16.95
C ASN A 181 6.08 -2.09 18.20
N LEU A 182 5.34 -1.55 19.18
CA LEU A 182 5.11 -2.17 20.50
C LEU A 182 4.17 -3.42 20.52
N GLY A 183 3.62 -3.83 19.37
CA GLY A 183 2.47 -4.76 19.35
C GLY A 183 2.10 -5.28 17.96
N GLY A 184 2.46 -4.55 16.91
CA GLY A 184 2.10 -4.88 15.54
C GLY A 184 2.86 -6.10 15.00
N ILE A 185 2.16 -7.02 14.34
CA ILE A 185 2.78 -8.16 13.63
C ILE A 185 2.53 -8.06 12.12
N LEU A 186 3.29 -8.82 11.33
CA LEU A 186 3.11 -8.91 9.88
C LEU A 186 3.26 -7.56 9.16
N ASN A 187 4.16 -6.71 9.65
CA ASN A 187 4.44 -5.39 9.07
C ASN A 187 5.69 -5.42 8.17
N SER A 188 5.63 -4.74 7.03
CA SER A 188 6.75 -4.55 6.11
C SER A 188 7.06 -3.06 5.97
N PHE A 189 8.11 -2.58 6.64
CA PHE A 189 8.54 -1.19 6.65
C PHE A 189 9.93 -1.04 6.02
N VAL A 190 10.00 -0.36 4.88
CA VAL A 190 11.25 -0.19 4.12
C VAL A 190 11.48 1.28 3.83
N GLY A 191 12.52 1.87 4.42
CA GLY A 191 12.90 3.27 4.25
C GLY A 191 13.28 3.95 5.55
N TYR A 192 13.85 5.15 5.44
CA TYR A 192 14.18 5.98 6.60
C TYR A 192 12.88 6.31 7.37
N GLN A 193 12.82 5.88 8.63
CA GLN A 193 11.69 6.10 9.55
C GLN A 193 10.33 5.62 9.02
N ALA A 194 10.29 4.63 8.11
CA ALA A 194 9.03 4.01 7.71
C ALA A 194 8.37 3.34 8.93
N GLY A 195 7.09 3.68 9.19
CA GLY A 195 6.33 3.15 10.34
C GLY A 195 6.93 3.45 11.72
N PHE A 196 7.73 4.51 11.87
CA PHE A 196 8.49 4.81 13.10
C PHE A 196 7.66 4.76 14.39
N SER A 197 6.44 5.29 14.36
CA SER A 197 5.56 5.42 15.54
C SER A 197 4.50 4.33 15.65
N ASN A 198 4.50 3.32 14.77
CA ASN A 198 3.50 2.24 14.79
C ASN A 198 3.52 1.60 16.16
N THR A 199 2.41 1.52 16.90
CA THR A 199 2.38 0.88 18.23
C THR A 199 1.72 -0.48 18.15
N GLN A 200 0.47 -0.56 17.69
CA GLN A 200 -0.32 -1.79 17.65
C GLN A 200 -0.78 -2.18 16.24
N GLY A 201 -0.60 -1.29 15.25
CA GLY A 201 -1.02 -1.54 13.86
C GLY A 201 -0.36 -2.78 13.27
N PHE A 202 -1.13 -3.63 12.59
CA PHE A 202 -0.64 -4.87 12.01
C PHE A 202 -0.99 -4.98 10.51
N ARG A 203 -0.27 -5.85 9.79
CA ARG A 203 -0.46 -6.09 8.34
C ARG A 203 -0.36 -4.81 7.50
N ASN A 204 0.58 -3.94 7.85
CA ASN A 204 0.87 -2.73 7.09
C ASN A 204 2.11 -2.92 6.19
N THR A 205 2.06 -2.36 4.99
CA THR A 205 3.20 -2.29 4.06
C THR A 205 3.54 -0.83 3.81
N PHE A 206 4.64 -0.33 4.39
CA PHE A 206 5.11 1.06 4.23
C PHE A 206 6.47 1.09 3.55
N VAL A 207 6.55 1.72 2.39
CA VAL A 207 7.78 1.77 1.59
C VAL A 207 8.08 3.20 1.15
N GLY A 208 9.20 3.75 1.61
CA GLY A 208 9.65 5.12 1.31
C GLY A 208 10.13 5.89 2.53
N LEU A 209 10.58 7.12 2.28
CA LEU A 209 11.02 8.06 3.33
C LEU A 209 9.80 8.50 4.17
N GLN A 210 9.83 8.22 5.47
CA GLN A 210 8.80 8.64 6.44
C GLN A 210 7.37 8.21 6.07
N THR A 211 7.23 7.13 5.31
CA THR A 211 5.95 6.55 4.94
C THR A 211 5.26 5.98 6.20
N GLY A 212 4.01 6.39 6.45
CA GLY A 212 3.28 5.98 7.65
C GLY A 212 3.95 6.34 8.98
N LEU A 213 4.82 7.38 9.00
CA LEU A 213 5.65 7.77 10.17
C LEU A 213 4.86 7.83 11.48
N ASN A 214 3.68 8.43 11.46
CA ASN A 214 2.84 8.68 12.63
C ASN A 214 1.69 7.66 12.78
N ASN A 215 1.69 6.55 12.03
CA ASN A 215 0.73 5.48 12.29
C ASN A 215 0.92 4.97 13.72
N THR A 216 -0.17 4.75 14.45
CA THR A 216 -0.13 4.20 15.82
C THR A 216 -0.87 2.87 15.85
N THR A 217 -2.16 2.86 15.51
CA THR A 217 -3.03 1.67 15.59
C THR A 217 -3.62 1.24 14.25
N GLY A 218 -3.45 2.05 13.19
CA GLY A 218 -3.96 1.72 11.86
C GLY A 218 -3.39 0.41 11.32
N SER A 219 -4.24 -0.41 10.73
CA SER A 219 -3.92 -1.76 10.26
C SER A 219 -4.40 -1.97 8.84
N TRP A 220 -3.81 -2.95 8.14
CA TRP A 220 -4.18 -3.29 6.76
C TRP A 220 -3.97 -2.17 5.74
N ASN A 221 -2.93 -1.36 5.95
CA ASN A 221 -2.63 -0.25 5.06
C ASN A 221 -1.45 -0.57 4.13
N THR A 222 -1.52 -0.11 2.88
CA THR A 222 -0.40 -0.16 1.92
C THR A 222 -0.03 1.26 1.51
N PHE A 223 1.09 1.76 2.04
CA PHE A 223 1.62 3.09 1.72
C PHE A 223 2.95 2.98 0.97
N LEU A 224 3.06 3.65 -0.17
CA LEU A 224 4.25 3.64 -1.03
C LEU A 224 4.57 5.05 -1.50
N GLY A 225 5.76 5.54 -1.20
CA GLY A 225 6.25 6.87 -1.62
C GLY A 225 6.68 7.74 -0.45
N ILE A 226 7.44 8.79 -0.76
CA ILE A 226 7.95 9.74 0.23
C ILE A 226 6.77 10.42 0.94
N GLN A 227 6.71 10.26 2.26
CA GLN A 227 5.69 10.81 3.15
C GLN A 227 4.24 10.43 2.78
N ALA A 228 4.04 9.34 2.04
CA ALA A 228 2.71 8.78 1.83
C ALA A 228 2.09 8.37 3.18
N GLY A 229 0.89 8.87 3.47
CA GLY A 229 0.19 8.61 4.73
C GLY A 229 0.96 9.00 6.00
N VAL A 230 1.90 9.96 5.92
CA VAL A 230 2.79 10.30 7.06
C VAL A 230 2.03 10.62 8.35
N ASN A 231 0.81 11.17 8.26
CA ASN A 231 -0.04 11.51 9.40
C ASN A 231 -1.19 10.55 9.66
N ALA A 232 -1.32 9.45 8.90
CA ALA A 232 -2.39 8.46 9.10
C ALA A 232 -2.15 7.69 10.40
N LYS A 233 -2.87 8.03 11.47
CA LYS A 233 -2.66 7.51 12.85
C LYS A 233 -3.41 6.20 13.10
N THR A 234 -4.71 6.17 12.79
CA THR A 234 -5.62 5.09 13.23
C THR A 234 -6.45 4.48 12.09
N GLY A 235 -6.29 4.98 10.87
CA GLY A 235 -7.05 4.53 9.71
C GLY A 235 -6.71 3.10 9.27
N ASN A 236 -7.70 2.38 8.75
CA ASN A 236 -7.55 1.00 8.30
C ASN A 236 -7.93 0.81 6.83
N TYR A 237 -7.38 -0.24 6.21
CA TYR A 237 -7.74 -0.66 4.85
C TYR A 237 -7.48 0.43 3.78
N ASN A 238 -6.41 1.20 3.93
CA ASN A 238 -6.07 2.27 3.00
C ASN A 238 -4.91 1.90 2.07
N THR A 239 -4.99 2.32 0.81
CA THR A 239 -3.91 2.20 -0.18
C THR A 239 -3.47 3.58 -0.63
N TYR A 240 -2.30 4.05 -0.19
CA TYR A 240 -1.73 5.36 -0.53
C TYR A 240 -0.45 5.20 -1.34
N VAL A 241 -0.44 5.65 -2.60
CA VAL A 241 0.70 5.47 -3.50
C VAL A 241 1.07 6.80 -4.15
N GLY A 242 2.25 7.34 -3.84
CA GLY A 242 2.77 8.57 -4.41
C GLY A 242 3.49 9.46 -3.40
N ASN A 243 4.31 10.38 -3.89
CA ASN A 243 4.93 11.41 -3.04
C ASN A 243 3.82 12.30 -2.43
N LEU A 244 3.81 12.42 -1.10
CA LEU A 244 2.84 13.23 -0.33
C LEU A 244 1.38 12.79 -0.49
N ALA A 245 1.12 11.56 -0.95
CA ALA A 245 -0.24 11.02 -1.05
C ALA A 245 -0.89 10.95 0.35
N ALA A 246 -2.10 11.49 0.48
CA ALA A 246 -2.89 11.50 1.72
C ALA A 246 -2.17 12.07 2.95
N ILE A 247 -1.27 13.05 2.76
CA ILE A 247 -0.44 13.61 3.85
C ILE A 247 -1.26 14.19 5.01
N ALA A 248 -2.46 14.72 4.75
CA ALA A 248 -3.30 15.32 5.77
C ALA A 248 -4.29 14.34 6.42
N ASP A 249 -4.44 13.11 5.91
CA ASP A 249 -5.39 12.16 6.45
C ASP A 249 -4.87 11.55 7.76
N THR A 250 -5.68 11.63 8.81
CA THR A 250 -5.32 11.18 10.16
C THR A 250 -5.97 9.87 10.57
N SER A 251 -7.16 9.56 10.05
CA SER A 251 -8.01 8.48 10.58
C SER A 251 -8.97 7.87 9.56
N GLY A 252 -8.80 8.19 8.28
CA GLY A 252 -9.65 7.69 7.22
C GLY A 252 -9.60 6.16 7.06
N ASN A 253 -10.67 5.57 6.53
CA ASN A 253 -10.76 4.13 6.32
C ASN A 253 -11.21 3.79 4.90
N ASN A 254 -10.76 2.64 4.39
CA ASN A 254 -11.19 2.09 3.11
C ASN A 254 -10.89 2.98 1.90
N ASN A 255 -9.81 3.77 1.95
CA ASN A 255 -9.49 4.72 0.90
C ASN A 255 -8.46 4.17 -0.10
N THR A 256 -8.63 4.51 -1.38
CA THR A 256 -7.61 4.28 -2.42
C THR A 256 -7.16 5.63 -2.96
N ILE A 257 -5.91 6.02 -2.70
CA ILE A 257 -5.34 7.32 -3.08
C ILE A 257 -4.02 7.11 -3.81
N ILE A 258 -3.99 7.36 -5.11
CA ILE A 258 -2.87 7.03 -6.00
C ILE A 258 -2.49 8.26 -6.83
N GLY A 259 -1.26 8.75 -6.71
CA GLY A 259 -0.73 9.91 -7.41
C GLY A 259 0.14 10.78 -6.50
N SER A 260 1.06 11.55 -7.08
CA SER A 260 1.78 12.56 -6.29
C SER A 260 0.80 13.64 -5.84
N ARG A 261 0.86 14.00 -4.56
CA ARG A 261 -0.05 14.97 -3.91
C ARG A 261 -1.54 14.64 -4.07
N ALA A 262 -1.88 13.37 -4.36
CA ALA A 262 -3.27 12.92 -4.36
C ALA A 262 -3.83 12.97 -2.93
N GLY A 263 -5.03 13.53 -2.75
CA GLY A 263 -5.66 13.69 -1.44
C GLY A 263 -4.89 14.57 -0.46
N PHE A 264 -4.03 15.48 -0.96
CA PHE A 264 -3.05 16.22 -0.15
C PHE A 264 -3.65 17.03 1.01
N SER A 265 -4.87 17.57 0.85
CA SER A 265 -5.53 18.40 1.86
C SER A 265 -6.62 17.68 2.66
N GLY A 266 -6.88 16.41 2.33
CA GLY A 266 -7.95 15.61 2.90
C GLY A 266 -7.77 15.25 4.36
N ARG A 267 -8.85 15.18 5.13
CA ARG A 267 -8.84 14.68 6.51
C ARG A 267 -9.97 13.69 6.71
N SER A 268 -9.65 12.51 7.26
CA SER A 268 -10.62 11.50 7.70
C SER A 268 -11.53 10.98 6.59
N TYR A 269 -10.99 10.75 5.40
CA TYR A 269 -11.76 10.20 4.29
C TYR A 269 -12.32 8.81 4.59
N THR A 270 -13.51 8.50 4.08
CA THR A 270 -14.07 7.16 4.19
C THR A 270 -14.55 6.67 2.82
N ALA A 271 -14.04 5.51 2.40
CA ALA A 271 -14.42 4.88 1.14
C ALA A 271 -14.21 5.79 -0.10
N VAL A 272 -13.16 6.61 -0.13
CA VAL A 272 -12.86 7.46 -1.30
C VAL A 272 -11.93 6.79 -2.29
N THR A 273 -12.08 7.14 -3.58
CA THR A 273 -11.13 6.76 -4.64
C THR A 273 -10.55 8.01 -5.29
N ILE A 274 -9.27 8.28 -5.06
CA ILE A 274 -8.56 9.45 -5.60
C ILE A 274 -7.41 8.94 -6.46
N VAL A 275 -7.43 9.20 -7.76
CA VAL A 275 -6.41 8.69 -8.68
C VAL A 275 -5.94 9.80 -9.61
N GLY A 276 -4.66 10.14 -9.59
CA GLY A 276 -4.04 11.18 -10.42
C GLY A 276 -3.16 12.12 -9.62
N ASP A 277 -2.14 12.69 -10.28
CA ASP A 277 -1.36 13.77 -9.67
C ASP A 277 -2.27 14.94 -9.29
N SER A 278 -2.11 15.43 -8.06
CA SER A 278 -2.86 16.54 -7.49
C SER A 278 -4.40 16.35 -7.51
N ALA A 279 -4.87 15.12 -7.73
CA ALA A 279 -6.29 14.78 -7.62
C ALA A 279 -6.74 14.86 -6.14
N ASN A 280 -7.97 15.29 -5.89
CA ASN A 280 -8.40 15.57 -4.53
C ASN A 280 -9.92 15.43 -4.33
N VAL A 281 -10.30 15.27 -3.07
CA VAL A 281 -11.68 15.40 -2.60
C VAL A 281 -11.72 16.51 -1.56
N SER A 282 -12.46 17.58 -1.83
CA SER A 282 -12.39 18.82 -1.04
C SER A 282 -13.08 18.72 0.32
N THR A 283 -13.96 17.76 0.52
CA THR A 283 -14.76 17.67 1.75
C THR A 283 -13.93 17.08 2.89
N VAL A 284 -13.92 17.78 4.03
CA VAL A 284 -13.45 17.18 5.29
C VAL A 284 -14.41 16.04 5.63
N ASN A 285 -13.88 14.88 6.03
CA ASN A 285 -14.68 13.66 6.25
C ASN A 285 -15.44 13.18 5.00
N ALA A 286 -14.89 13.37 3.80
CA ALA A 286 -15.56 12.93 2.58
C ALA A 286 -15.93 11.44 2.64
N VAL A 287 -17.13 11.12 2.16
CA VAL A 287 -17.62 9.74 2.11
C VAL A 287 -17.99 9.34 0.70
N ASN A 288 -17.50 8.18 0.26
CA ASN A 288 -17.91 7.55 -1.00
C ASN A 288 -17.70 8.44 -2.24
N ALA A 289 -16.71 9.33 -2.19
CA ALA A 289 -16.39 10.25 -3.28
C ALA A 289 -15.25 9.70 -4.13
N SER A 290 -15.30 9.93 -5.44
CA SER A 290 -14.28 9.52 -6.38
C SER A 290 -13.82 10.69 -7.26
N ALA A 291 -12.50 10.91 -7.33
CA ALA A 291 -11.88 11.90 -8.20
C ALA A 291 -10.75 11.23 -8.99
N ILE A 292 -10.92 11.07 -10.30
CA ILE A 292 -10.00 10.30 -11.15
C ILE A 292 -9.51 11.18 -12.31
N GLY A 293 -8.21 11.38 -12.41
CA GLY A 293 -7.50 12.19 -13.41
C GLY A 293 -6.55 13.22 -12.77
N HIS A 294 -5.54 13.66 -13.51
CA HIS A 294 -4.65 14.76 -13.10
C HIS A 294 -5.49 15.99 -12.71
N HIS A 295 -5.27 16.54 -11.52
CA HIS A 295 -6.04 17.64 -10.94
C HIS A 295 -7.56 17.41 -10.76
N ALA A 296 -8.08 16.18 -10.89
CA ALA A 296 -9.51 15.94 -10.66
C ALA A 296 -9.93 16.37 -9.23
N LEU A 297 -11.07 17.05 -9.10
CA LEU A 297 -11.55 17.56 -7.81
C LEU A 297 -13.02 17.22 -7.62
N ALA A 298 -13.32 16.35 -6.65
CA ALA A 298 -14.68 16.11 -6.18
C ALA A 298 -14.97 16.96 -4.94
N GLU A 299 -16.07 17.70 -4.95
CA GLU A 299 -16.49 18.60 -3.85
C GLU A 299 -17.77 18.12 -3.16
N CYS A 300 -18.13 16.85 -3.37
CA CYS A 300 -19.35 16.22 -2.91
C CYS A 300 -19.06 14.84 -2.33
N ASP A 301 -19.96 14.37 -1.47
CA ASP A 301 -20.03 12.98 -1.06
C ASP A 301 -20.80 12.17 -2.12
N SER A 302 -20.54 10.86 -2.17
CA SER A 302 -21.23 9.93 -3.08
C SER A 302 -21.25 10.35 -4.54
N CYS A 303 -20.17 10.98 -5.02
CA CYS A 303 -20.06 11.48 -6.39
C CYS A 303 -18.77 11.03 -7.07
N LEU A 304 -18.79 10.98 -8.40
CA LEU A 304 -17.64 10.67 -9.24
C LEU A 304 -17.32 11.87 -10.14
N VAL A 305 -16.09 12.36 -10.07
CA VAL A 305 -15.53 13.36 -10.99
C VAL A 305 -14.42 12.73 -11.81
N LEU A 306 -14.56 12.79 -13.14
CA LEU A 306 -13.61 12.28 -14.11
C LEU A 306 -12.88 13.45 -14.78
N GLY A 307 -11.64 13.66 -14.33
CA GLY A 307 -10.70 14.62 -14.88
C GLY A 307 -10.82 16.04 -14.32
N SER A 308 -10.04 16.93 -14.91
CA SER A 308 -9.87 18.30 -14.44
C SER A 308 -10.88 19.28 -15.04
N VAL A 309 -11.05 20.43 -14.36
CA VAL A 309 -12.00 21.49 -14.73
C VAL A 309 -11.26 22.81 -14.76
N ALA A 310 -11.01 23.33 -15.97
CA ALA A 310 -10.27 24.58 -16.15
C ALA A 310 -10.90 25.72 -15.35
N GLY A 311 -10.08 26.48 -14.63
CA GLY A 311 -10.53 27.59 -13.77
C GLY A 311 -11.10 27.21 -12.41
N LYS A 312 -11.23 25.92 -12.07
CA LYS A 312 -11.77 25.47 -10.78
C LYS A 312 -10.75 24.81 -9.85
N ASN A 313 -9.93 23.91 -10.39
CA ASN A 313 -8.99 23.08 -9.61
C ASN A 313 -7.53 23.29 -10.02
N ASN A 314 -7.18 24.54 -10.36
CA ASN A 314 -5.87 24.92 -10.90
C ASN A 314 -5.45 24.14 -12.15
N ALA A 315 -6.42 23.60 -12.88
CA ALA A 315 -6.16 22.88 -14.10
C ALA A 315 -6.01 23.81 -15.30
N ILE A 316 -5.04 23.47 -16.16
CA ILE A 316 -4.79 24.15 -17.44
C ILE A 316 -5.88 23.88 -18.48
N GLY A 317 -6.69 22.85 -18.26
CA GLY A 317 -7.59 22.32 -19.26
C GLY A 317 -8.72 21.51 -18.67
N ASN A 318 -9.73 21.37 -19.50
CA ASN A 318 -10.92 20.59 -19.26
C ASN A 318 -10.71 19.18 -19.78
N VAL A 319 -11.07 18.17 -18.98
CA VAL A 319 -11.09 16.79 -19.47
C VAL A 319 -12.43 16.50 -20.15
N ASN A 320 -12.36 15.85 -21.31
CA ASN A 320 -13.49 15.21 -21.98
C ASN A 320 -13.44 13.71 -21.67
N VAL A 321 -14.60 13.13 -21.34
CA VAL A 321 -14.75 11.71 -21.01
C VAL A 321 -15.28 10.98 -22.24
N GLY A 322 -14.50 10.06 -22.78
CA GLY A 322 -14.91 9.17 -23.87
C GLY A 322 -15.32 7.80 -23.35
N VAL A 323 -16.47 7.28 -23.79
CA VAL A 323 -16.90 5.89 -23.59
C VAL A 323 -17.09 5.25 -24.96
N GLY A 324 -16.23 4.30 -25.33
CA GLY A 324 -16.23 3.71 -26.67
C GLY A 324 -15.63 4.62 -27.77
N THR A 325 -15.04 5.76 -27.40
CA THR A 325 -14.29 6.66 -28.29
C THR A 325 -12.97 7.09 -27.62
N THR A 326 -11.91 7.24 -28.41
CA THR A 326 -10.60 7.72 -27.95
C THR A 326 -10.37 9.22 -28.22
N ASN A 327 -11.28 9.88 -28.95
CA ASN A 327 -11.21 11.30 -29.29
C ASN A 327 -12.55 12.00 -28.99
N PRO A 328 -12.93 12.14 -27.72
CA PRO A 328 -14.23 12.68 -27.33
C PRO A 328 -14.39 14.16 -27.76
N GLN A 329 -15.43 14.45 -28.55
CA GLN A 329 -15.73 15.79 -29.07
C GLN A 329 -16.65 16.62 -28.14
N ALA A 330 -17.11 16.02 -27.05
CA ALA A 330 -17.93 16.64 -26.01
C ALA A 330 -17.41 16.26 -24.61
N ARG A 331 -17.94 16.91 -23.57
CA ARG A 331 -17.56 16.64 -22.17
C ARG A 331 -17.79 15.19 -21.77
N LEU A 332 -18.89 14.62 -22.23
CA LEU A 332 -19.15 13.19 -22.22
C LEU A 332 -19.51 12.81 -23.65
N ASP A 333 -18.72 11.94 -24.26
CA ASP A 333 -18.91 11.44 -25.62
C ASP A 333 -18.98 9.92 -25.59
N VAL A 334 -20.14 9.37 -25.97
CA VAL A 334 -20.38 7.93 -25.98
C VAL A 334 -20.47 7.47 -27.43
N GLY A 335 -19.43 6.77 -27.89
CA GLY A 335 -19.41 6.11 -29.19
C GLY A 335 -20.25 4.83 -29.16
N GLY A 336 -21.57 4.96 -29.11
CA GLY A 336 -22.52 3.83 -29.05
C GLY A 336 -23.82 4.17 -28.33
N ASN A 337 -24.58 3.13 -27.97
CA ASN A 337 -25.89 3.28 -27.33
C ASN A 337 -25.79 3.58 -25.83
N VAL A 338 -26.63 4.48 -25.34
CA VAL A 338 -26.76 4.76 -23.89
C VAL A 338 -28.03 4.12 -23.36
N LYS A 339 -27.90 3.19 -22.41
CA LYS A 339 -29.04 2.62 -21.68
C LYS A 339 -29.37 3.50 -20.47
N LEU A 340 -30.58 4.07 -20.45
CA LEU A 340 -31.10 4.85 -19.33
C LEU A 340 -32.29 4.10 -18.69
N GLY A 341 -32.20 3.80 -17.40
CA GLY A 341 -33.27 3.15 -16.63
C GLY A 341 -33.38 1.62 -16.75
N ALA A 342 -34.24 1.03 -15.92
CA ALA A 342 -34.40 -0.43 -15.78
C ALA A 342 -35.05 -1.11 -17.00
N ALA A 343 -35.82 -0.38 -17.81
CA ALA A 343 -36.60 -0.91 -18.93
C ALA A 343 -35.88 -0.93 -20.29
N GLY A 344 -34.59 -0.58 -20.35
CA GLY A 344 -33.78 -0.84 -21.55
C GLY A 344 -34.18 -0.06 -22.81
N THR A 345 -34.85 1.08 -22.69
CA THR A 345 -34.95 2.04 -23.79
C THR A 345 -33.57 2.65 -24.01
N ALA A 346 -32.76 2.00 -24.84
CA ALA A 346 -31.56 2.61 -25.37
C ALA A 346 -31.99 3.81 -26.21
N ILE A 347 -31.50 5.01 -25.86
CA ILE A 347 -31.60 6.16 -26.76
C ILE A 347 -30.39 6.05 -27.68
N ASN A 348 -30.64 5.75 -28.95
CA ASN A 348 -29.62 5.68 -30.00
C ASN A 348 -29.30 7.09 -30.52
N ALA A 349 -30.30 7.99 -30.57
CA ALA A 349 -30.11 9.39 -30.90
C ALA A 349 -31.25 10.28 -30.36
N LEU A 350 -30.92 11.52 -29.97
CA LEU A 350 -31.87 12.60 -29.70
C LEU A 350 -31.63 13.73 -30.70
N ILE A 351 -32.55 13.93 -31.63
CA ILE A 351 -32.46 14.99 -32.64
C ILE A 351 -33.35 16.16 -32.20
N LYS A 352 -32.76 17.33 -31.98
CA LYS A 352 -33.49 18.59 -31.83
C LYS A 352 -33.43 19.36 -33.15
N HIS A 353 -34.58 19.68 -33.72
CA HIS A 353 -34.69 20.41 -34.97
C HIS A 353 -35.67 21.57 -34.83
N THR A 354 -35.30 22.73 -35.38
CA THR A 354 -36.17 23.90 -35.44
C THR A 354 -36.47 24.19 -36.90
N ALA A 355 -37.74 24.34 -37.24
CA ALA A 355 -38.18 24.63 -38.58
C ALA A 355 -39.27 25.71 -38.57
N ASN A 356 -39.35 26.49 -39.65
CA ASN A 356 -40.48 27.38 -39.89
C ASN A 356 -41.44 26.70 -40.86
N ILE A 357 -42.70 26.60 -40.47
CA ILE A 357 -43.77 25.99 -41.27
C ILE A 357 -44.83 27.02 -41.65
N ASN A 358 -45.48 26.81 -42.79
CA ASN A 358 -46.66 27.58 -43.18
C ASN A 358 -47.91 26.78 -42.83
N ILE A 359 -48.78 27.38 -42.02
CA ILE A 359 -50.10 26.83 -41.69
C ILE A 359 -51.09 27.40 -42.72
N PRO A 360 -51.60 26.57 -43.66
CA PRO A 360 -52.59 27.01 -44.63
C PRO A 360 -53.88 27.44 -43.91
N SER A 361 -54.79 28.12 -44.62
CA SER A 361 -56.10 28.45 -44.06
C SER A 361 -56.86 27.20 -43.61
N LEU A 362 -57.04 27.07 -42.31
CA LEU A 362 -57.73 25.98 -41.64
C LEU A 362 -59.05 26.51 -41.08
N ALA A 363 -60.18 26.04 -41.61
CA ALA A 363 -61.47 26.27 -40.97
C ALA A 363 -61.55 25.59 -39.58
N ALA A 364 -62.49 26.02 -38.74
CA ALA A 364 -62.75 25.42 -37.45
C ALA A 364 -62.94 23.89 -37.56
N ASN A 365 -62.28 23.13 -36.69
CA ASN A 365 -62.25 21.66 -36.66
C ASN A 365 -61.66 20.96 -37.89
N VAL A 366 -61.00 21.70 -38.79
CA VAL A 366 -60.29 21.11 -39.94
C VAL A 366 -58.81 20.92 -39.60
N GLY A 367 -58.25 19.80 -40.07
CA GLY A 367 -56.83 19.49 -39.91
C GLY A 367 -56.07 19.52 -41.23
N THR A 368 -54.76 19.74 -41.13
CA THR A 368 -53.82 19.63 -42.25
C THR A 368 -52.59 18.83 -41.82
N THR A 369 -51.78 18.44 -42.79
CA THR A 369 -50.53 17.73 -42.59
C THR A 369 -49.38 18.48 -43.23
N ILE A 370 -48.28 18.63 -42.51
CA ILE A 370 -47.06 19.31 -42.96
C ILE A 370 -45.89 18.35 -42.78
N ASP A 371 -45.14 18.13 -43.86
CA ASP A 371 -43.92 17.33 -43.82
C ASP A 371 -42.71 18.27 -43.64
N VAL A 372 -41.90 18.00 -42.61
CA VAL A 372 -40.71 18.77 -42.25
C VAL A 372 -39.47 17.88 -42.42
N PRO A 373 -38.48 18.28 -43.24
CA PRO A 373 -37.22 17.56 -43.35
C PRO A 373 -36.44 17.60 -42.03
N VAL A 374 -36.17 16.44 -41.44
CA VAL A 374 -35.37 16.29 -40.22
C VAL A 374 -34.27 15.28 -40.49
N THR A 375 -33.06 15.77 -40.73
CA THR A 375 -31.89 14.93 -41.08
C THR A 375 -31.66 13.86 -40.02
N ASN A 376 -31.37 12.63 -40.45
CA ASN A 376 -31.15 11.44 -39.61
C ASN A 376 -32.38 10.94 -38.84
N ALA A 377 -33.59 11.50 -39.02
CA ALA A 377 -34.80 10.92 -38.44
C ALA A 377 -35.08 9.52 -39.01
N ILE A 378 -35.30 8.49 -38.18
CA ILE A 378 -35.62 7.12 -38.61
C ILE A 378 -37.07 6.75 -38.32
N THR A 379 -37.69 5.96 -39.20
CA THR A 379 -39.05 5.44 -38.99
C THR A 379 -39.13 4.61 -37.72
N GLY A 380 -40.18 4.82 -36.90
CA GLY A 380 -40.36 4.15 -35.60
C GLY A 380 -39.90 4.97 -34.39
N ALA A 381 -39.19 6.07 -34.61
CA ALA A 381 -38.79 7.00 -33.56
C ALA A 381 -39.99 7.74 -32.95
N VAL A 382 -39.88 8.07 -31.66
CA VAL A 382 -40.87 8.92 -30.96
C VAL A 382 -40.63 10.36 -31.37
N VAL A 383 -41.69 11.06 -31.78
CA VAL A 383 -41.61 12.48 -32.17
C VAL A 383 -42.44 13.33 -31.21
N HIS A 384 -41.84 14.40 -30.71
CA HIS A 384 -42.53 15.47 -30.01
C HIS A 384 -42.40 16.77 -30.80
N VAL A 385 -43.48 17.55 -30.88
CA VAL A 385 -43.52 18.82 -31.60
C VAL A 385 -44.15 19.87 -30.72
N THR A 386 -43.52 21.04 -30.65
CA THR A 386 -44.05 22.24 -30.01
C THR A 386 -44.13 23.35 -31.03
N ILE A 387 -45.16 24.18 -30.95
CA ILE A 387 -45.31 25.37 -31.78
C ILE A 387 -44.91 26.57 -30.91
N ASP A 388 -43.89 27.33 -31.34
CA ASP A 388 -43.24 28.40 -30.56
C ASP A 388 -43.93 29.78 -30.76
N ALA A 389 -45.22 29.77 -31.08
CA ALA A 389 -46.03 30.94 -31.34
C ALA A 389 -47.45 30.75 -30.80
N ASP A 390 -48.09 31.85 -30.38
CA ASP A 390 -49.51 31.89 -30.05
C ASP A 390 -50.33 31.76 -31.35
N VAL A 391 -50.54 30.52 -31.80
CA VAL A 391 -51.17 30.20 -33.09
C VAL A 391 -52.69 30.05 -32.99
N ASN A 392 -53.33 30.78 -32.07
CA ASN A 392 -54.72 30.52 -31.66
C ASN A 392 -54.90 29.03 -31.26
N ASP A 393 -56.13 28.53 -31.27
CA ASP A 393 -56.47 27.15 -30.89
C ASP A 393 -55.93 26.05 -31.86
N VAL A 394 -54.83 26.28 -32.59
CA VAL A 394 -54.19 25.26 -33.45
C VAL A 394 -53.31 24.34 -32.62
N VAL A 395 -53.63 23.05 -32.66
CA VAL A 395 -52.95 22.01 -31.87
C VAL A 395 -52.23 21.00 -32.75
N VAL A 396 -51.12 20.44 -32.24
CA VAL A 396 -50.46 19.28 -32.84
C VAL A 396 -51.26 18.03 -32.48
N ALA A 397 -51.97 17.47 -33.45
CA ALA A 397 -52.79 16.27 -33.25
C ALA A 397 -51.96 14.97 -33.26
N ASN A 398 -50.91 14.91 -34.08
CA ASN A 398 -49.98 13.77 -34.15
C ASN A 398 -48.70 14.21 -34.85
N ALA A 399 -47.54 13.70 -34.41
CA ALA A 399 -46.31 13.76 -35.17
C ALA A 399 -45.62 12.39 -35.22
N ARG A 400 -45.08 12.04 -36.39
CA ARG A 400 -44.29 10.81 -36.57
C ARG A 400 -43.23 11.00 -37.66
N VAL A 401 -42.17 10.21 -37.61
CA VAL A 401 -41.26 10.06 -38.76
C VAL A 401 -42.00 9.28 -39.85
N SER A 402 -42.39 9.93 -40.94
CA SER A 402 -43.20 9.31 -42.01
C SER A 402 -42.36 8.47 -42.95
N THR A 403 -41.14 8.92 -43.22
CA THR A 403 -40.06 8.25 -43.93
C THR A 403 -38.73 8.72 -43.35
N ASN A 404 -37.64 7.96 -43.53
CA ASN A 404 -36.34 8.37 -43.03
C ASN A 404 -35.99 9.78 -43.54
N GLY A 405 -35.62 10.68 -42.63
CA GLY A 405 -35.32 12.08 -42.93
C GLY A 405 -36.52 13.03 -42.93
N THR A 406 -37.76 12.56 -42.71
CA THR A 406 -38.96 13.42 -42.78
C THR A 406 -39.90 13.19 -41.60
N VAL A 407 -40.20 14.27 -40.86
CA VAL A 407 -41.21 14.28 -39.79
C VAL A 407 -42.51 14.84 -40.35
N ARG A 408 -43.59 14.06 -40.24
CA ARG A 408 -44.94 14.47 -40.58
C ARG A 408 -45.66 14.98 -39.35
N ILE A 409 -46.19 16.19 -39.43
CA ILE A 409 -46.93 16.87 -38.37
C ILE A 409 -48.38 17.05 -38.83
N ARG A 410 -49.34 16.53 -38.06
CA ARG A 410 -50.76 16.82 -38.26
C ARG A 410 -51.16 17.95 -37.32
N LEU A 411 -51.68 19.03 -37.88
CA LEU A 411 -52.24 20.17 -37.15
C LEU A 411 -53.77 20.13 -37.25
N VAL A 412 -54.46 20.58 -36.21
CA VAL A 412 -55.91 20.76 -36.20
C VAL A 412 -56.24 22.12 -35.61
N ASN A 413 -57.10 22.89 -36.28
CA ASN A 413 -57.66 24.09 -35.71
C ASN A 413 -58.81 23.70 -34.77
N ALA A 414 -58.58 23.78 -33.45
CA ALA A 414 -59.58 23.50 -32.42
C ALA A 414 -60.42 24.73 -32.04
N GLY A 415 -60.23 25.86 -32.73
CA GLY A 415 -60.93 27.10 -32.46
C GLY A 415 -62.25 27.21 -33.20
N THR A 416 -62.94 28.33 -32.98
CA THR A 416 -64.26 28.62 -33.56
C THR A 416 -64.20 29.40 -34.87
N SER A 417 -63.02 29.88 -35.27
CA SER A 417 -62.82 30.67 -36.49
C SER A 417 -61.67 30.12 -37.34
N SER A 418 -61.60 30.51 -38.61
CA SER A 418 -60.52 30.08 -39.49
C SER A 418 -59.17 30.70 -39.09
N PHE A 419 -58.10 29.91 -39.13
CA PHE A 419 -56.74 30.38 -38.84
C PHE A 419 -55.78 30.07 -39.99
N SER A 420 -54.86 30.99 -40.26
CA SER A 420 -53.72 30.79 -41.16
C SER A 420 -52.52 31.57 -40.63
N ALA A 421 -51.33 31.03 -40.75
CA ALA A 421 -50.11 31.73 -40.38
C ALA A 421 -48.95 31.30 -41.29
N THR A 422 -48.06 32.23 -41.59
CA THR A 422 -46.86 31.94 -42.38
C THR A 422 -45.63 32.01 -41.48
N SER A 423 -44.63 31.19 -41.77
CA SER A 423 -43.36 31.13 -41.03
C SER A 423 -43.52 30.93 -39.51
N VAL A 424 -44.41 30.02 -39.11
CA VAL A 424 -44.57 29.60 -37.71
C VAL A 424 -43.41 28.71 -37.30
N THR A 425 -42.70 29.09 -36.24
CA THR A 425 -41.61 28.27 -35.69
C THR A 425 -42.15 27.04 -34.98
N VAL A 426 -41.64 25.87 -35.34
CA VAL A 426 -41.86 24.62 -34.62
C VAL A 426 -40.55 24.04 -34.11
N GLN A 427 -40.57 23.54 -32.89
CA GLN A 427 -39.49 22.75 -32.30
C GLN A 427 -39.88 21.28 -32.34
N ILE A 428 -39.03 20.46 -32.97
CA ILE A 428 -39.23 19.03 -33.18
C ILE A 428 -38.14 18.29 -32.42
N ALA A 429 -38.53 17.37 -31.54
CA ALA A 429 -37.63 16.41 -30.90
C ALA A 429 -37.93 15.00 -31.43
N VAL A 430 -36.92 14.32 -31.95
CA VAL A 430 -37.00 12.92 -32.37
C VAL A 430 -36.12 12.07 -31.45
N ILE A 431 -36.72 11.08 -30.80
CA ILE A 431 -36.08 10.16 -29.86
C ILE A 431 -36.04 8.77 -30.52
N GLN A 432 -34.83 8.29 -30.81
CA GLN A 432 -34.55 7.04 -31.56
C GLN A 432 -33.92 5.95 -30.72
#